data_AF-A0A562PGZ9-F1
#
_entry.id   AF-A0A562PGZ9-F1
#
_cell.length_a   1.000
_cell.length_b   1.000
_cell.length_c   1.000
_cell.angle_alpha   90.00
_cell.angle_beta   90.00
_cell.angle_gamma   90.00
#
_symmetry.space_group_name_H-M   'P 1'
#
loop_
_entity.id
_entity.type
_entity.pdbx_description
1 polymer ?
#
loop_
_entity_poly.entity_id
_entity_poly.type
_entity_poly.pdbx_seq_one_letter_code
_entity_poly.pdbx_strand_id
1 'polypeptide(L)'
;MRLPGTRYQEPGWEQVRKLLGHVSLVAFRQCDLAQLGDAAQHAPMLDWYTDALAHALRGASQSLRGAAPGNSYGDSVGDLALGLVFELQAQPAYFAAFAAAVAGEHAKAGPFWQHTTGDALLRKKVNDMYATLRDKVDADNYVAATGQPCTPNRIYTYRMLDMAHAAIAQVFNGWPGTAPQVAAILGRPADGFPIEVRRLKGAATCKAEWVINWSATLEQFTGAPGPLHTKSKRFASLRNSPEKIGAMLAEIGDYEELSANLDGDDWRHDQEDAAAWLDDLARVSLEARAGEADRILPPPEDEADETDELCAAPGYDVLPGSASALAALRDEALPVRLAVFLKLLGPADDSYPDEWLDRDTGELPTLQRLAQQGGMSVPTLRKRRNAAIARLYGARPTGDDDEP
;
A
#
# COMPACT_ATOMS: atom_id res chain seq x y z
N MET A 1 6.32 -10.96 12.13
CA MET A 1 7.28 -11.93 11.56
C MET A 1 8.53 -11.20 11.13
N ARG A 2 9.73 -11.79 11.23
CA ARG A 2 10.98 -11.32 10.57
C ARG A 2 11.79 -12.53 10.09
N LEU A 3 11.25 -13.35 9.18
CA LEU A 3 12.09 -14.33 8.49
C LEU A 3 13.29 -13.60 7.84
N PRO A 4 14.51 -14.15 7.89
CA PRO A 4 15.68 -13.49 7.35
C PRO A 4 15.48 -13.08 5.88
N GLY A 5 15.84 -11.83 5.56
CA GLY A 5 15.75 -11.29 4.20
C GLY A 5 14.34 -10.94 3.72
N THR A 6 13.29 -11.20 4.49
CA THR A 6 11.92 -10.93 4.03
C THR A 6 11.48 -9.50 4.37
N ARG A 7 11.57 -8.61 3.38
CA ARG A 7 11.36 -7.16 3.56
C ARG A 7 9.88 -6.74 3.51
N TYR A 8 9.04 -7.54 2.86
CA TYR A 8 7.66 -7.18 2.52
C TYR A 8 6.61 -7.89 3.41
N GLN A 9 6.84 -7.91 4.71
CA GLN A 9 5.93 -8.55 5.67
C GLN A 9 4.73 -7.66 6.03
N GLU A 10 3.70 -8.27 6.62
CA GLU A 10 2.59 -7.51 7.24
C GLU A 10 3.12 -6.81 8.51
N PRO A 11 2.76 -5.54 8.80
CA PRO A 11 1.56 -4.81 8.35
C PRO A 11 1.73 -3.80 7.21
N GLY A 12 2.95 -3.50 6.77
CA GLY A 12 3.17 -2.43 5.76
C GLY A 12 2.87 -2.85 4.33
N TRP A 13 2.88 -4.16 4.03
CA TRP A 13 2.58 -4.68 2.69
C TRP A 13 1.22 -4.20 2.15
N GLU A 14 0.18 -4.17 2.96
CA GLU A 14 -1.13 -3.71 2.50
C GLU A 14 -1.11 -2.26 2.01
N GLN A 15 -0.29 -1.40 2.63
CA GLN A 15 -0.11 -0.02 2.18
C GLN A 15 0.75 0.06 0.93
N VAL A 16 1.81 -0.74 0.83
CA VAL A 16 2.64 -0.88 -0.39
C VAL A 16 1.77 -1.32 -1.57
N ARG A 17 0.93 -2.34 -1.37
CA ARG A 17 -0.01 -2.86 -2.38
C ARG A 17 -1.00 -1.78 -2.81
N LYS A 18 -1.59 -1.03 -1.88
CA LYS A 18 -2.50 0.08 -2.19
C LYS A 18 -1.80 1.18 -2.99
N LEU A 19 -0.60 1.56 -2.57
CA LEU A 19 0.21 2.59 -3.24
C LEU A 19 0.55 2.16 -4.67
N LEU A 20 1.16 0.98 -4.85
CA LEU A 20 1.50 0.41 -6.16
C LEU A 20 0.27 0.30 -7.07
N GLY A 21 -0.84 -0.21 -6.53
CA GLY A 21 -2.10 -0.30 -7.27
C GLY A 21 -2.61 1.06 -7.74
N HIS A 22 -2.52 2.09 -6.90
CA HIS A 22 -2.95 3.45 -7.24
C HIS A 22 -2.04 4.09 -8.31
N VAL A 23 -0.73 4.13 -8.07
CA VAL A 23 0.20 4.77 -9.02
C VAL A 23 0.23 4.05 -10.37
N SER A 24 0.00 2.73 -10.39
CA SER A 24 -0.12 1.96 -11.63
C SER A 24 -1.34 2.36 -12.45
N LEU A 25 -2.50 2.58 -11.80
CA LEU A 25 -3.69 3.05 -12.51
C LEU A 25 -3.46 4.44 -13.10
N VAL A 26 -2.80 5.33 -12.37
CA VAL A 26 -2.46 6.67 -12.87
C VAL A 26 -1.53 6.58 -14.07
N ALA A 27 -0.49 5.74 -14.00
CA ALA A 27 0.42 5.51 -15.13
C ALA A 27 -0.32 4.95 -16.35
N PHE A 28 -1.13 3.90 -16.18
CA PHE A 28 -1.83 3.26 -17.29
C PHE A 28 -2.86 4.14 -18.00
N ARG A 29 -3.32 5.24 -17.38
CA ARG A 29 -4.15 6.25 -18.07
C ARG A 29 -3.38 7.05 -19.13
N GLN A 30 -2.05 7.00 -19.10
CA GLN A 30 -1.16 7.73 -20.00
C GLN A 30 -0.65 6.87 -21.17
N CYS A 31 -1.03 5.59 -21.24
CA CYS A 31 -0.63 4.68 -22.31
C CYS A 31 -1.80 3.98 -22.99
N ASP A 32 -1.59 3.51 -24.21
CA ASP A 32 -2.51 2.60 -24.87
C ASP A 32 -2.27 1.16 -24.39
N LEU A 33 -3.11 0.70 -23.46
CA LEU A 33 -3.09 -0.67 -22.93
C LEU A 33 -3.32 -1.76 -23.99
N ALA A 34 -3.84 -1.43 -25.18
CA ALA A 34 -3.96 -2.39 -26.26
C ALA A 34 -2.60 -2.95 -26.70
N GLN A 35 -1.52 -2.19 -26.50
CA GLN A 35 -0.15 -2.60 -26.81
C GLN A 35 0.33 -3.79 -25.98
N LEU A 36 -0.25 -4.05 -24.80
CA LEU A 36 0.08 -5.24 -23.99
C LEU A 36 -0.26 -6.57 -24.69
N GLY A 37 -1.13 -6.53 -25.71
CA GLY A 37 -1.45 -7.70 -26.52
C GLY A 37 -0.31 -8.14 -27.45
N ASP A 38 0.65 -7.27 -27.73
CA ASP A 38 1.82 -7.56 -28.57
C ASP A 38 3.05 -7.85 -27.70
N ALA A 39 3.55 -9.09 -27.77
CA ALA A 39 4.74 -9.51 -27.03
C ALA A 39 5.99 -8.70 -27.38
N ALA A 40 6.08 -8.15 -28.60
CA ALA A 40 7.20 -7.29 -28.99
C ALA A 40 7.21 -5.95 -28.23
N GLN A 41 6.06 -5.51 -27.71
CA GLN A 41 5.95 -4.27 -26.92
C GLN A 41 6.25 -4.48 -25.44
N HIS A 42 6.34 -5.72 -24.95
CA HIS A 42 6.44 -5.98 -23.50
C HIS A 42 7.68 -5.35 -22.86
N ALA A 43 8.84 -5.41 -23.52
CA ALA A 43 10.07 -4.82 -22.97
C ALA A 43 10.04 -3.27 -22.99
N PRO A 44 9.77 -2.59 -24.12
CA PRO A 44 9.60 -1.13 -24.13
C PRO A 44 8.52 -0.62 -23.18
N MET A 45 7.39 -1.34 -23.06
CA MET A 45 6.32 -0.98 -22.12
C MET A 45 6.74 -1.17 -20.67
N LEU A 46 7.55 -2.19 -20.35
CA LEU A 46 8.09 -2.39 -19.02
C LEU A 46 9.04 -1.25 -18.64
N ASP A 47 9.93 -0.83 -19.54
CA ASP A 47 10.84 0.29 -19.29
C ASP A 47 10.06 1.58 -19.03
N TRP A 48 9.13 1.92 -19.93
CA TRP A 48 8.24 3.07 -19.75
C TRP A 48 7.43 3.00 -18.45
N TYR A 49 6.86 1.83 -18.13
CA TYR A 49 6.05 1.64 -16.93
C TYR A 49 6.88 1.83 -15.66
N THR A 50 8.10 1.29 -15.65
CA THR A 50 9.04 1.42 -14.53
C THR A 50 9.41 2.89 -14.29
N ASP A 51 9.72 3.64 -15.35
CA ASP A 51 10.03 5.07 -15.27
C ASP A 51 8.83 5.91 -14.79
N ALA A 52 7.64 5.64 -15.34
CA ALA A 52 6.41 6.32 -14.96
C ALA A 52 6.07 6.09 -13.48
N LEU A 53 6.22 4.85 -12.99
CA LEU A 53 6.00 4.52 -11.58
C LEU A 53 7.07 5.12 -10.69
N ALA A 54 8.34 5.04 -11.06
CA ALA A 54 9.42 5.62 -10.26
C ALA A 54 9.23 7.14 -10.09
N HIS A 55 8.78 7.84 -11.14
CA HIS A 55 8.42 9.26 -11.05
C HIS A 55 7.22 9.49 -10.11
N ALA A 56 6.12 8.74 -10.30
CA ALA A 56 4.93 8.88 -9.46
C ALA A 56 5.20 8.55 -7.97
N LEU A 57 6.00 7.52 -7.69
CA LEU A 57 6.37 7.11 -6.34
C LEU A 57 7.29 8.12 -5.65
N ARG A 58 8.21 8.77 -6.39
CA ARG A 58 9.00 9.89 -5.84
C ARG A 58 8.14 11.08 -5.45
N GLY A 59 7.06 11.37 -6.19
CA GLY A 59 6.08 12.37 -5.77
C GLY A 59 5.27 11.92 -4.56
N ALA A 60 4.92 10.63 -4.49
CA ALA A 60 4.12 10.06 -3.41
C ALA A 60 4.92 9.73 -2.14
N SER A 61 6.25 9.74 -2.16
CA SER A 61 7.09 9.36 -1.01
C SER A 61 6.93 10.30 0.18
N GLN A 62 6.58 11.57 -0.07
CA GLN A 62 6.28 12.56 0.96
C GLN A 62 4.83 12.53 1.44
N SER A 63 3.95 11.73 0.81
CA SER A 63 2.57 11.56 1.28
C SER A 63 2.53 10.78 2.58
N LEU A 64 1.45 10.94 3.36
CA LEU A 64 1.26 10.20 4.62
C LEU A 64 1.32 8.68 4.42
N ARG A 65 0.82 8.16 3.29
CA ARG A 65 0.93 6.73 2.96
C ARG A 65 2.36 6.36 2.57
N GLY A 66 3.03 7.18 1.78
CA GLY A 66 4.40 6.92 1.30
C GLY A 66 5.44 6.93 2.42
N ALA A 67 5.34 7.91 3.33
CA ALA A 67 6.24 8.07 4.48
C ALA A 67 5.90 7.15 5.66
N ALA A 68 4.78 6.43 5.62
CA ALA A 68 4.42 5.49 6.68
C ALA A 68 5.48 4.37 6.80
N PRO A 69 5.74 3.87 8.02
CA PRO A 69 6.61 2.71 8.21
C PRO A 69 6.11 1.50 7.42
N GLY A 70 6.96 1.01 6.51
CA GLY A 70 6.64 -0.14 5.65
C GLY A 70 7.10 -1.46 6.26
N ASN A 71 8.21 -1.46 6.98
CA ASN A 71 8.69 -2.61 7.73
C ASN A 71 9.48 -2.18 8.97
N SER A 72 9.95 -3.18 9.71
CA SER A 72 10.77 -3.00 10.90
C SER A 72 12.26 -2.74 10.62
N TYR A 73 12.67 -2.75 9.35
CA TYR A 73 14.05 -2.44 8.94
C TYR A 73 14.27 -0.94 8.71
N GLY A 74 13.23 -0.12 8.91
CA GLY A 74 13.27 1.33 8.71
C GLY A 74 12.85 1.77 7.31
N ASP A 75 12.48 0.83 6.42
CA ASP A 75 11.99 1.19 5.08
C ASP A 75 10.58 1.78 5.18
N SER A 76 10.33 2.87 4.45
CA SER A 76 8.99 3.41 4.28
C SER A 76 8.19 2.57 3.27
N VAL A 77 6.87 2.75 3.26
CA VAL A 77 5.99 2.17 2.24
C VAL A 77 6.41 2.61 0.83
N GLY A 78 6.86 3.87 0.67
CA GLY A 78 7.39 4.40 -0.57
C GLY A 78 8.67 3.68 -1.03
N ASP A 79 9.60 3.45 -0.11
CA ASP A 79 10.87 2.76 -0.40
C ASP A 79 10.63 1.32 -0.84
N LEU A 80 9.74 0.63 -0.13
CA LEU A 80 9.35 -0.74 -0.48
C LEU A 80 8.65 -0.82 -1.83
N ALA A 81 7.73 0.10 -2.12
CA ALA A 81 7.07 0.19 -3.42
C ALA A 81 8.07 0.44 -4.54
N LEU A 82 9.00 1.39 -4.36
CA LEU A 82 10.02 1.72 -5.34
C LEU A 82 10.98 0.55 -5.57
N GLY A 83 11.37 -0.15 -4.49
CA GLY A 83 12.18 -1.38 -4.58
C GLY A 83 11.52 -2.43 -5.47
N LEU A 84 10.20 -2.69 -5.29
CA LEU A 84 9.49 -3.66 -6.14
C LEU A 84 9.38 -3.24 -7.60
N VAL A 85 9.33 -1.95 -7.89
CA VAL A 85 9.33 -1.45 -9.27
C VAL A 85 10.64 -1.79 -9.97
N PHE A 86 11.78 -1.62 -9.29
CA PHE A 86 13.08 -2.02 -9.86
C PHE A 86 13.26 -3.55 -9.93
N GLU A 87 12.75 -4.29 -8.95
CA GLU A 87 12.74 -5.75 -9.02
C GLU A 87 11.89 -6.27 -10.20
N LEU A 88 10.81 -5.58 -10.55
CA LEU A 88 9.99 -5.92 -11.71
C LEU A 88 10.79 -5.77 -13.02
N GLN A 89 11.61 -4.71 -13.13
CA GLN A 89 12.49 -4.51 -14.27
C GLN A 89 13.54 -5.62 -14.40
N ALA A 90 14.09 -6.08 -13.26
CA ALA A 90 15.02 -7.21 -13.22
C ALA A 90 14.34 -8.56 -13.53
N GLN A 91 13.01 -8.64 -13.40
CA GLN A 91 12.23 -9.87 -13.56
C GLN A 91 11.08 -9.72 -14.58
N PRO A 92 11.41 -9.50 -15.88
CA PRO A 92 10.42 -9.13 -16.91
C PRO A 92 9.33 -10.18 -17.13
N ALA A 93 9.56 -11.44 -16.74
CA ALA A 93 8.57 -12.50 -16.81
C ALA A 93 7.28 -12.20 -16.02
N TYR A 94 7.37 -11.44 -14.91
CA TYR A 94 6.21 -11.03 -14.12
C TYR A 94 5.36 -9.99 -14.86
N PHE A 95 6.00 -9.04 -15.54
CA PHE A 95 5.30 -8.07 -16.39
C PHE A 95 4.66 -8.76 -17.60
N ALA A 96 5.36 -9.70 -18.25
CA ALA A 96 4.80 -10.49 -19.34
C ALA A 96 3.58 -11.32 -18.91
N ALA A 97 3.61 -11.91 -17.70
CA ALA A 97 2.46 -12.63 -17.14
C ALA A 97 1.28 -11.69 -16.84
N PHE A 98 1.54 -10.48 -16.35
CA PHE A 98 0.53 -9.43 -16.20
C PHE A 98 -0.07 -9.03 -17.55
N ALA A 99 0.76 -8.76 -18.56
CA ALA A 99 0.32 -8.42 -19.90
C ALA A 99 -0.58 -9.51 -20.51
N ALA A 100 -0.17 -10.78 -20.37
CA ALA A 100 -0.98 -11.93 -20.79
C ALA A 100 -2.32 -12.01 -20.03
N ALA A 101 -2.34 -11.71 -18.73
CA ALA A 101 -3.56 -11.70 -17.94
C ALA A 101 -4.51 -10.56 -18.37
N VAL A 102 -3.98 -9.38 -18.70
CA VAL A 102 -4.77 -8.26 -19.25
C VAL A 102 -5.30 -8.61 -20.64
N ALA A 103 -4.47 -9.15 -21.52
CA ALA A 103 -4.88 -9.60 -22.86
C ALA A 103 -5.96 -10.70 -22.79
N GLY A 104 -5.86 -11.61 -21.82
CA GLY A 104 -6.86 -12.65 -21.59
C GLY A 104 -8.23 -12.10 -21.13
N GLU A 105 -8.27 -11.02 -20.36
CA GLU A 105 -9.53 -10.34 -20.03
C GLU A 105 -10.03 -9.48 -21.20
N HIS A 106 -9.11 -8.85 -21.95
CA HIS A 106 -9.43 -8.11 -23.17
C HIS A 106 -10.18 -9.01 -24.17
N ALA A 107 -9.66 -10.21 -24.42
CA ALA A 107 -10.28 -11.17 -25.32
C ALA A 107 -11.69 -11.61 -24.90
N LYS A 108 -12.01 -11.55 -23.60
CA LYS A 108 -13.32 -11.97 -23.06
C LYS A 108 -14.34 -10.84 -23.01
N ALA A 109 -13.90 -9.64 -22.63
CA ALA A 109 -14.78 -8.53 -22.25
C ALA A 109 -14.56 -7.26 -23.08
N GLY A 110 -13.70 -7.29 -24.10
CA GLY A 110 -13.30 -6.08 -24.83
C GLY A 110 -12.34 -5.20 -23.99
N PRO A 111 -12.09 -3.94 -24.42
CA PRO A 111 -11.13 -3.05 -23.77
C PRO A 111 -11.66 -2.55 -22.41
N PHE A 112 -11.70 -3.45 -21.43
CA PHE A 112 -12.40 -3.26 -20.16
C PHE A 112 -11.91 -2.04 -19.37
N TRP A 113 -10.65 -1.63 -19.58
CA TRP A 113 -10.05 -0.44 -18.98
C TRP A 113 -10.66 0.89 -19.46
N GLN A 114 -11.46 0.88 -20.53
CA GLN A 114 -12.21 2.06 -20.98
C GLN A 114 -13.53 2.26 -20.19
N HIS A 115 -13.93 1.29 -19.38
CA HIS A 115 -15.14 1.36 -18.57
C HIS A 115 -14.81 1.76 -17.13
N THR A 116 -15.72 2.48 -16.47
CA THR A 116 -15.59 2.91 -15.07
C THR A 116 -15.43 1.74 -14.08
N THR A 117 -15.90 0.55 -14.42
CA THR A 117 -15.70 -0.68 -13.63
C THR A 117 -14.36 -1.38 -13.91
N GLY A 118 -13.65 -0.98 -14.97
CA GLY A 118 -12.39 -1.56 -15.43
C GLY A 118 -11.22 -1.31 -14.49
N ASP A 119 -11.18 -0.14 -13.85
CA ASP A 119 -10.10 0.25 -12.92
C ASP A 119 -9.96 -0.76 -11.77
N ALA A 120 -11.08 -1.28 -11.26
CA ALA A 120 -11.04 -2.29 -10.20
C ALA A 120 -10.41 -3.61 -10.66
N LEU A 121 -10.71 -4.03 -11.89
CA LEU A 121 -10.13 -5.25 -12.48
C LEU A 121 -8.65 -5.06 -12.81
N LEU A 122 -8.28 -3.93 -13.42
CA LEU A 122 -6.89 -3.62 -13.77
C LEU A 122 -6.02 -3.56 -12.51
N ARG A 123 -6.47 -2.84 -11.48
CA ARG A 123 -5.80 -2.77 -10.18
C ARG A 123 -5.65 -4.14 -9.53
N LYS A 124 -6.64 -5.03 -9.68
CA LYS A 124 -6.52 -6.41 -9.20
C LYS A 124 -5.38 -7.14 -9.91
N LYS A 125 -5.28 -7.05 -11.24
CA LYS A 125 -4.19 -7.68 -12.00
C LYS A 125 -2.81 -7.13 -11.63
N VAL A 126 -2.71 -5.81 -11.41
CA VAL A 126 -1.48 -5.16 -10.90
C VAL A 126 -1.10 -5.71 -9.53
N ASN A 127 -2.07 -5.77 -8.61
CA ASN A 127 -1.83 -6.30 -7.27
C ASN A 127 -1.39 -7.77 -7.30
N ASP A 128 -1.98 -8.58 -8.19
CA ASP A 128 -1.59 -9.99 -8.37
C ASP A 128 -0.15 -10.10 -8.90
N MET A 129 0.25 -9.24 -9.85
CA MET A 129 1.62 -9.15 -10.35
C MET A 129 2.61 -8.84 -9.22
N TYR A 130 2.39 -7.75 -8.47
CA TYR A 130 3.29 -7.37 -7.39
C TYR A 130 3.28 -8.34 -6.20
N ALA A 131 2.14 -8.99 -5.89
CA ALA A 131 2.09 -10.01 -4.85
C ALA A 131 2.98 -11.22 -5.21
N THR A 132 2.94 -11.66 -6.47
CA THR A 132 3.76 -12.78 -6.94
C THR A 132 5.24 -12.41 -7.07
N LEU A 133 5.55 -11.18 -7.50
CA LEU A 133 6.92 -10.66 -7.52
C LEU A 133 7.49 -10.56 -6.10
N ARG A 134 6.74 -9.98 -5.17
CA ARG A 134 7.10 -9.88 -3.76
C ARG A 134 7.46 -11.25 -3.15
N ASP A 135 6.63 -12.27 -3.41
CA ASP A 135 6.90 -13.62 -2.93
C ASP A 135 8.22 -14.18 -3.49
N LYS A 136 8.62 -13.79 -4.70
CA LYS A 136 9.88 -14.18 -5.32
C LYS A 136 11.07 -13.43 -4.76
N VAL A 137 10.99 -12.11 -4.65
CA VAL A 137 12.05 -11.27 -4.06
C VAL A 137 12.36 -11.74 -2.64
N ASP A 138 11.34 -11.99 -1.83
CA ASP A 138 11.56 -12.49 -0.47
C ASP A 138 12.08 -13.93 -0.42
N ALA A 139 11.74 -14.77 -1.40
CA ALA A 139 12.30 -16.12 -1.49
C ALA A 139 13.80 -16.05 -1.81
N ASP A 140 14.19 -15.19 -2.75
CA ASP A 140 15.58 -14.98 -3.13
C ASP A 140 16.38 -14.40 -1.97
N ASN A 141 15.84 -13.39 -1.29
CA ASN A 141 16.49 -12.77 -0.14
C ASN A 141 16.61 -13.75 1.03
N TYR A 142 15.61 -14.59 1.26
CA TYR A 142 15.71 -15.65 2.26
C TYR A 142 16.82 -16.65 1.91
N VAL A 143 16.92 -17.07 0.64
CA VAL A 143 18.00 -17.96 0.18
C VAL A 143 19.36 -17.29 0.37
N ALA A 144 19.48 -16.01 0.02
CA ALA A 144 20.70 -15.24 0.18
C ALA A 144 21.11 -15.09 1.65
N ALA A 145 20.15 -14.86 2.56
CA ALA A 145 20.40 -14.66 3.98
C ALA A 145 20.71 -15.95 4.74
N THR A 146 20.09 -17.08 4.35
CA THR A 146 20.15 -18.34 5.12
C THR A 146 20.98 -19.44 4.44
N GLY A 147 21.24 -19.31 3.14
CA GLY A 147 21.76 -20.39 2.30
C GLY A 147 20.77 -21.56 2.08
N GLN A 148 19.57 -21.49 2.64
CA GLN A 148 18.57 -22.56 2.55
C GLN A 148 17.68 -22.38 1.33
N PRO A 149 17.35 -23.47 0.60
CA PRO A 149 16.49 -23.38 -0.56
C PRO A 149 15.07 -22.96 -0.16
N CYS A 150 14.60 -21.86 -0.73
CA CYS A 150 13.25 -21.35 -0.53
C CYS A 150 12.58 -21.05 -1.87
N THR A 151 11.28 -21.31 -1.94
CA THR A 151 10.49 -21.04 -3.14
C THR A 151 9.48 -19.93 -2.83
N PRO A 152 9.00 -19.17 -3.84
CA PRO A 152 7.96 -18.15 -3.64
C PRO A 152 6.70 -18.74 -2.98
N ASN A 153 6.34 -19.96 -3.36
CA ASN A 153 5.24 -20.71 -2.75
C ASN A 153 5.48 -21.04 -1.27
N ARG A 154 6.73 -21.26 -0.85
CA ARG A 154 7.07 -21.48 0.56
C ARG A 154 6.92 -20.17 1.35
N ILE A 155 7.42 -19.05 0.83
CA ILE A 155 7.25 -17.71 1.42
C ILE A 155 5.78 -17.34 1.61
N TYR A 156 4.96 -17.51 0.58
CA TYR A 156 3.52 -17.28 0.74
C TYR A 156 2.93 -18.17 1.83
N THR A 157 3.36 -19.43 1.91
CA THR A 157 2.83 -20.35 2.93
C THR A 157 3.19 -19.86 4.33
N TYR A 158 4.42 -19.37 4.56
CA TYR A 158 4.77 -18.74 5.83
C TYR A 158 3.85 -17.57 6.17
N ARG A 159 3.63 -16.64 5.24
CA ARG A 159 2.72 -15.50 5.44
C ARG A 159 1.30 -15.93 5.79
N MET A 160 0.78 -16.96 5.11
CA MET A 160 -0.54 -17.50 5.40
C MET A 160 -0.62 -18.08 6.81
N LEU A 161 0.41 -18.81 7.24
CA LEU A 161 0.50 -19.36 8.59
C LEU A 161 0.63 -18.27 9.65
N ASP A 162 1.36 -17.19 9.37
CA ASP A 162 1.44 -16.00 10.23
C ASP A 162 0.07 -15.37 10.47
N MET A 163 -0.64 -15.09 9.37
CA MET A 163 -2.00 -14.55 9.43
C MET A 163 -2.95 -15.49 10.17
N ALA A 164 -2.82 -16.80 9.96
CA ALA A 164 -3.65 -17.79 10.65
C ALA A 164 -3.38 -17.78 12.16
N HIS A 165 -2.12 -17.79 12.58
CA HIS A 165 -1.74 -17.70 13.98
C HIS A 165 -2.26 -16.41 14.62
N ALA A 166 -2.05 -15.25 13.99
CA ALA A 166 -2.53 -13.96 14.48
C ALA A 166 -4.06 -13.91 14.60
N ALA A 167 -4.78 -14.45 13.60
CA ALA A 167 -6.23 -14.54 13.64
C ALA A 167 -6.73 -15.47 14.76
N ILE A 168 -6.08 -16.61 14.99
CA ILE A 168 -6.40 -17.50 16.11
C ILE A 168 -6.16 -16.80 17.44
N ALA A 169 -5.04 -16.08 17.59
CA ALA A 169 -4.74 -15.29 18.78
C ALA A 169 -5.81 -14.22 19.02
N GLN A 170 -6.29 -13.54 17.97
CA GLN A 170 -7.40 -12.59 18.08
C GLN A 170 -8.70 -13.26 18.54
N VAL A 171 -9.03 -14.44 18.00
CA VAL A 171 -10.20 -15.22 18.45
C VAL A 171 -10.05 -15.60 19.92
N PHE A 172 -8.86 -16.03 20.36
CA PHE A 172 -8.59 -16.41 21.75
C PHE A 172 -8.67 -15.21 22.69
N ASN A 173 -8.16 -14.04 22.28
CA ASN A 173 -8.26 -12.79 23.04
C ASN A 173 -9.69 -12.27 23.17
N GLY A 174 -10.59 -12.64 22.26
CA GLY A 174 -12.02 -12.35 22.32
C GLY A 174 -12.80 -13.20 23.35
N TRP A 175 -12.14 -14.09 24.09
CA TRP A 175 -12.78 -14.90 25.13
C TRP A 175 -13.35 -14.03 26.26
N PRO A 176 -14.55 -14.33 26.80
CA PRO A 176 -15.43 -15.48 26.50
C PRO A 176 -16.39 -15.27 25.31
N GLY A 177 -16.44 -14.08 24.71
CA GLY A 177 -17.39 -13.76 23.63
C GLY A 177 -17.26 -14.63 22.38
N THR A 178 -16.07 -15.21 22.15
CA THR A 178 -15.77 -16.11 21.03
C THR A 178 -15.81 -17.60 21.40
N ALA A 179 -16.38 -17.97 22.55
CA ALA A 179 -16.33 -19.34 23.09
C ALA A 179 -16.74 -20.45 22.10
N PRO A 180 -17.80 -20.30 21.27
CA PRO A 180 -18.15 -21.32 20.28
C PRO A 180 -17.05 -21.56 19.24
N GLN A 181 -16.38 -20.49 18.79
CA GLN A 181 -15.29 -20.60 17.82
C GLN A 181 -14.02 -21.16 18.47
N VAL A 182 -13.74 -20.76 19.72
CA VAL A 182 -12.62 -21.31 20.50
C VAL A 182 -12.78 -22.83 20.68
N ALA A 183 -13.97 -23.31 21.07
CA ALA A 183 -14.24 -24.74 21.19
C ALA A 183 -14.02 -25.50 19.87
N ALA A 184 -14.47 -24.92 18.76
CA ALA A 184 -14.29 -25.51 17.43
C ALA A 184 -12.82 -25.54 16.99
N ILE A 185 -12.03 -24.49 17.26
CA ILE A 185 -10.58 -24.46 16.99
C ILE A 185 -9.84 -25.52 17.81
N LEU A 186 -10.17 -25.64 19.10
CA LEU A 186 -9.55 -26.60 20.01
C LEU A 186 -9.98 -28.06 19.74
N GLY A 187 -11.08 -28.27 19.01
CA GLY A 187 -11.65 -29.60 18.76
C GLY A 187 -12.27 -30.26 20.00
N ARG A 188 -12.60 -29.47 21.03
CA ARG A 188 -13.20 -29.93 22.30
C ARG A 188 -14.08 -28.85 22.92
N PRO A 189 -15.04 -29.22 23.80
CA PRO A 189 -15.79 -28.24 24.58
C PRO A 189 -14.85 -27.27 25.33
N ALA A 190 -15.18 -25.99 25.29
CA ALA A 190 -14.48 -24.94 26.02
C ALA A 190 -15.15 -24.74 27.40
N ASP A 191 -14.98 -25.71 28.29
CA ASP A 191 -15.44 -25.62 29.67
C ASP A 191 -14.42 -24.86 30.52
N GLY A 192 -14.85 -23.78 31.18
CA GLY A 192 -13.95 -22.88 31.92
C GLY A 192 -13.00 -22.10 31.02
N PHE A 193 -11.99 -21.46 31.60
CA PHE A 193 -10.99 -20.69 30.83
C PHE A 193 -9.94 -21.65 30.23
N PRO A 194 -9.86 -21.83 28.90
CA PRO A 194 -8.93 -22.79 28.30
C PRO A 194 -7.48 -22.37 28.54
N ILE A 195 -6.61 -23.32 28.95
CA ILE A 195 -5.19 -23.03 29.19
C ILE A 195 -4.46 -22.58 27.91
N GLU A 196 -4.94 -23.05 26.76
CA GLU A 196 -4.44 -22.74 25.41
C GLU A 196 -4.58 -21.25 25.09
N VAL A 197 -5.69 -20.63 25.49
CA VAL A 197 -5.93 -19.18 25.36
C VAL A 197 -4.83 -18.38 26.06
N ARG A 198 -4.29 -18.90 27.17
CA ARG A 198 -3.18 -18.26 27.91
C ARG A 198 -1.79 -18.60 27.37
N ARG A 199 -1.64 -19.72 26.66
CA ARG A 199 -0.34 -20.26 26.23
C ARG A 199 0.06 -19.85 24.81
N LEU A 200 -0.86 -19.34 24.00
CA LEU A 200 -0.53 -18.84 22.68
C LEU A 200 0.23 -17.52 22.82
N LYS A 201 1.55 -17.56 22.64
CA LYS A 201 2.46 -16.42 22.79
C LYS A 201 3.20 -16.07 21.50
N GLY A 202 3.21 -16.98 20.52
CA GLY A 202 3.91 -16.83 19.25
C GLY A 202 3.61 -18.01 18.34
N ALA A 203 4.10 -17.96 17.10
CA ALA A 203 3.78 -18.97 16.09
C ALA A 203 4.22 -20.39 16.52
N ALA A 204 5.36 -20.52 17.21
CA ALA A 204 5.87 -21.80 17.71
C ALA A 204 4.93 -22.52 18.69
N THR A 205 4.07 -21.80 19.43
CA THR A 205 3.10 -22.44 20.34
C THR A 205 1.73 -22.66 19.71
N CYS A 206 1.55 -22.25 18.45
CA CYS A 206 0.36 -22.52 17.67
C CYS A 206 0.40 -23.96 17.15
N LYS A 207 -0.63 -24.75 17.44
CA LYS A 207 -0.71 -26.13 16.95
C LYS A 207 -1.21 -26.18 15.51
N ALA A 208 -0.65 -27.09 14.71
CA ALA A 208 -1.08 -27.31 13.33
C ALA A 208 -2.57 -27.63 13.22
N GLU A 209 -3.11 -28.42 14.16
CA GLU A 209 -4.52 -28.77 14.25
C GLU A 209 -5.39 -27.53 14.46
N TRP A 210 -4.91 -26.53 15.22
CA TRP A 210 -5.66 -25.28 15.43
C TRP A 210 -5.78 -24.48 14.14
N VAL A 211 -4.72 -24.43 13.32
CA VAL A 211 -4.77 -23.77 12.00
C VAL A 211 -5.74 -24.46 11.05
N ILE A 212 -5.73 -25.79 11.02
CA ILE A 212 -6.66 -26.59 10.20
C ILE A 212 -8.10 -26.37 10.66
N ASN A 213 -8.37 -26.50 11.96
CA ASN A 213 -9.70 -26.33 12.53
C ASN A 213 -10.19 -24.89 12.37
N TRP A 214 -9.36 -23.90 12.67
CA TRP A 214 -9.68 -22.49 12.45
C TRP A 214 -10.12 -22.25 11.00
N SER A 215 -9.35 -22.75 10.03
CA SER A 215 -9.72 -22.62 8.62
C SER A 215 -11.06 -23.30 8.30
N ALA A 216 -11.43 -24.39 8.98
CA ALA A 216 -12.73 -25.04 8.78
C ALA A 216 -13.87 -24.19 9.41
N THR A 217 -13.62 -23.52 10.53
CA THR A 217 -14.62 -22.70 11.22
C THR A 217 -15.00 -21.44 10.45
N LEU A 218 -14.11 -20.88 9.61
CA LEU A 218 -14.36 -19.60 8.95
C LEU A 218 -15.66 -19.54 8.14
N GLU A 219 -16.05 -20.63 7.47
CA GLU A 219 -17.31 -20.65 6.73
C GLU A 219 -18.52 -20.48 7.65
N GLN A 220 -18.50 -21.13 8.81
CA GLN A 220 -19.55 -21.04 9.82
C GLN A 220 -19.64 -19.64 10.44
N PHE A 221 -18.52 -19.00 10.74
CA PHE A 221 -18.49 -17.74 11.52
C PHE A 221 -18.41 -16.47 10.67
N THR A 222 -17.95 -16.58 9.41
CA THR A 222 -17.76 -15.42 8.52
C THR A 222 -18.49 -15.55 7.19
N GLY A 223 -19.07 -16.72 6.88
CA GLY A 223 -19.74 -16.99 5.60
C GLY A 223 -18.80 -17.24 4.42
N ALA A 224 -17.48 -17.23 4.63
CA ALA A 224 -16.48 -17.48 3.60
C ALA A 224 -15.59 -18.69 3.97
N PRO A 225 -15.25 -19.58 3.01
CA PRO A 225 -14.39 -20.72 3.29
C PRO A 225 -12.99 -20.24 3.69
N GLY A 226 -12.41 -20.88 4.71
CA GLY A 226 -11.05 -20.56 5.13
C GLY A 226 -9.98 -20.98 4.12
N PRO A 227 -8.75 -20.48 4.27
CA PRO A 227 -7.70 -20.62 3.26
C PRO A 227 -7.36 -22.09 2.95
N LEU A 228 -7.40 -22.98 3.94
CA LEU A 228 -7.12 -24.41 3.79
C LEU A 228 -8.29 -25.22 3.22
N HIS A 229 -9.48 -24.63 3.15
CA HIS A 229 -10.73 -25.29 2.73
C HIS A 229 -11.25 -24.76 1.39
N THR A 230 -10.41 -24.04 0.65
CA THR A 230 -10.71 -23.61 -0.72
C THR A 230 -10.50 -24.76 -1.73
N LYS A 231 -10.98 -24.60 -2.97
CA LYS A 231 -10.79 -25.58 -4.07
C LYS A 231 -9.34 -25.65 -4.60
N SER A 232 -8.39 -24.94 -3.98
CA SER A 232 -7.01 -24.89 -4.44
C SER A 232 -6.25 -26.17 -4.09
N LYS A 233 -5.65 -26.81 -5.11
CA LYS A 233 -4.79 -27.99 -4.93
C LYS A 233 -3.64 -27.74 -3.95
N ARG A 234 -3.11 -26.52 -3.94
CA ARG A 234 -2.03 -26.09 -3.06
C ARG A 234 -2.40 -26.23 -1.58
N PHE A 235 -3.59 -25.75 -1.23
CA PHE A 235 -4.07 -25.74 0.15
C PHE A 235 -4.61 -27.09 0.60
N ALA A 236 -5.20 -27.86 -0.34
CA ALA A 236 -5.59 -29.24 -0.09
C ALA A 236 -4.39 -30.12 0.32
N SER A 237 -3.23 -29.96 -0.33
CA SER A 237 -2.01 -30.67 0.06
C SER A 237 -1.53 -30.27 1.45
N LEU A 238 -1.60 -28.98 1.82
CA LEU A 238 -1.13 -28.50 3.11
C LEU A 238 -2.04 -28.94 4.26
N ARG A 239 -3.36 -28.92 4.05
CA ARG A 239 -4.36 -29.40 5.00
C ARG A 239 -4.13 -30.85 5.43
N ASN A 240 -3.64 -31.69 4.52
CA ASN A 240 -3.39 -33.11 4.76
C ASN A 240 -1.96 -33.38 5.27
N SER A 241 -1.23 -32.36 5.70
CA SER A 241 0.16 -32.50 6.18
C SER A 241 0.37 -31.64 7.44
N PRO A 242 -0.26 -31.99 8.57
CA PRO A 242 -0.14 -31.24 9.82
C PRO A 242 1.33 -31.16 10.31
N GLU A 243 2.14 -32.18 10.06
CA GLU A 243 3.57 -32.18 10.40
C GLU A 243 4.33 -31.06 9.68
N LYS A 244 3.97 -30.81 8.40
CA LYS A 244 4.57 -29.74 7.61
C LYS A 244 4.15 -28.36 8.11
N ILE A 245 2.88 -28.19 8.49
CA ILE A 245 2.40 -26.96 9.12
C ILE A 245 3.14 -26.72 10.44
N GLY A 246 3.24 -27.74 11.29
CA GLY A 246 3.94 -27.66 12.58
C GLY A 246 5.41 -27.28 12.43
N ALA A 247 6.13 -27.90 11.49
CA ALA A 247 7.52 -27.55 11.20
C ALA A 247 7.69 -26.10 10.73
N MET A 248 6.78 -25.60 9.88
CA MET A 248 6.83 -24.22 9.41
C MET A 248 6.47 -23.23 10.52
N LEU A 249 5.51 -23.54 11.40
CA LEU A 249 5.16 -22.71 12.56
C LEU A 249 6.30 -22.64 13.59
N ALA A 250 6.99 -23.76 13.82
CA ALA A 250 8.19 -23.80 14.66
C ALA A 250 9.29 -22.89 14.08
N GLU A 251 9.58 -23.02 12.78
CA GLU A 251 10.57 -22.18 12.11
C GLU A 251 10.22 -20.68 12.18
N ILE A 252 8.94 -20.32 12.00
CA ILE A 252 8.51 -18.93 12.20
C ILE A 252 8.82 -18.47 13.63
N GLY A 253 8.47 -19.28 14.63
CA GLY A 253 8.70 -18.93 16.02
C GLY A 253 10.19 -18.84 16.40
N ASP A 254 11.04 -19.69 15.85
CA ASP A 254 12.49 -19.62 16.06
C ASP A 254 13.05 -18.27 15.58
N TYR A 255 12.60 -17.79 14.42
CA TYR A 255 13.00 -16.47 13.91
C TYR A 255 12.33 -15.30 14.64
N GLU A 256 11.12 -15.46 15.14
CA GLU A 256 10.49 -14.47 16.04
C GLU A 256 11.33 -14.29 17.31
N GLU A 257 11.80 -15.39 17.93
CA GLU A 257 12.65 -15.35 19.12
C GLU A 257 14.01 -14.70 18.82
N LEU A 258 14.66 -15.08 17.72
CA LEU A 258 15.90 -14.44 17.27
C LEU A 258 15.73 -12.94 17.00
N SER A 259 14.59 -12.53 16.43
CA SER A 259 14.29 -11.13 16.18
C SER A 259 13.95 -10.35 17.45
N ALA A 260 13.32 -10.99 18.45
CA ALA A 260 12.96 -10.35 19.71
C ALA A 260 14.19 -10.06 20.59
N ASN A 261 15.28 -10.82 20.42
CA ASN A 261 16.55 -10.60 21.11
C ASN A 261 17.28 -9.31 20.68
N LEU A 262 16.76 -8.57 19.69
CA LEU A 262 17.27 -7.25 19.28
C LEU A 262 16.54 -6.07 19.95
N ASP A 263 15.42 -6.30 20.64
CA ASP A 263 14.63 -5.25 21.31
C ASP A 263 15.08 -5.01 22.76
N GLY A 264 16.39 -5.07 23.03
CA GLY A 264 16.94 -4.41 24.22
C GLY A 264 16.97 -2.90 24.01
N ASP A 265 16.72 -2.08 25.05
CA ASP A 265 16.82 -0.62 25.02
C ASP A 265 18.22 -0.08 24.56
N ASP A 266 19.18 -0.96 24.24
CA ASP A 266 20.49 -0.61 23.69
C ASP A 266 20.40 0.12 22.33
N TRP A 267 19.43 -0.19 21.45
CA TRP A 267 19.32 0.52 20.15
C TRP A 267 18.88 1.99 20.29
N ARG A 268 18.20 2.34 21.40
CA ARG A 268 17.85 3.74 21.68
C ARG A 268 19.07 4.58 22.02
N HIS A 269 20.10 3.96 22.61
CA HIS A 269 21.39 4.61 22.84
C HIS A 269 22.07 4.95 21.50
N ASP A 270 21.99 4.05 20.50
CA ASP A 270 22.50 4.33 19.15
C ASP A 270 21.76 5.49 18.45
N GLN A 271 20.46 5.67 18.71
CA GLN A 271 19.69 6.78 18.13
C GLN A 271 20.07 8.14 18.75
N GLU A 272 20.27 8.17 20.07
CA GLU A 272 20.76 9.35 20.79
C GLU A 272 22.21 9.68 20.38
N ASP A 273 23.06 8.67 20.22
CA ASP A 273 24.44 8.80 19.74
C ASP A 273 24.50 9.28 18.28
N ALA A 274 23.62 8.79 17.40
CA ALA A 274 23.53 9.25 16.02
C ALA A 274 23.03 10.70 15.92
N ALA A 275 22.06 11.10 16.75
CA ALA A 275 21.60 12.49 16.82
C ALA A 275 22.71 13.41 17.33
N ALA A 276 23.44 13.00 18.38
CA ALA A 276 24.59 13.72 18.89
C ALA A 276 25.70 13.85 17.83
N TRP A 277 25.92 12.80 17.03
CA TRP A 277 26.90 12.83 15.94
C TRP A 277 26.49 13.78 14.80
N LEU A 278 25.20 13.83 14.45
CA LEU A 278 24.68 14.76 13.44
C LEU A 278 24.74 16.22 13.92
N ASP A 279 24.43 16.47 15.18
CA ASP A 279 24.58 17.80 15.80
C ASP A 279 26.06 18.22 15.86
N ASP A 280 26.96 17.29 16.18
CA ASP A 280 28.40 17.53 16.18
C ASP A 280 28.94 17.80 14.77
N LEU A 281 28.50 17.04 13.77
CA LEU A 281 28.82 17.28 12.35
C LEU A 281 28.33 18.65 11.89
N ALA A 282 27.11 19.04 12.28
CA ALA A 282 26.56 20.36 11.96
C ALA A 282 27.38 21.49 12.64
N ARG A 283 27.76 21.31 13.90
CA ARG A 283 28.64 22.22 14.64
C ARG A 283 30.01 22.35 13.98
N VAL A 284 30.68 21.23 13.68
CA VAL A 284 31.98 21.20 13.01
C VAL A 284 31.90 21.83 11.62
N SER A 285 30.81 21.59 10.87
CA SER A 285 30.59 22.22 9.57
C SER A 285 30.41 23.74 9.67
N LEU A 286 29.78 24.21 10.75
CA LEU A 286 29.61 25.65 11.01
C LEU A 286 30.93 26.30 11.45
N GLU A 287 31.70 25.62 12.30
CA GLU A 287 33.04 26.04 12.74
C GLU A 287 34.04 26.06 11.57
N ALA A 288 33.98 25.07 10.68
CA ALA A 288 34.78 25.03 9.45
C ALA A 288 34.44 26.14 8.45
N ARG A 289 33.21 26.67 8.48
CA ARG A 289 32.79 27.84 7.70
C ARG A 289 33.22 29.17 8.34
N ALA A 290 33.49 29.19 9.65
CA ALA A 290 33.90 30.38 10.40
C ALA A 290 35.43 30.51 10.51
N GLY A 291 36.17 29.41 10.34
CA GLY A 291 37.63 29.40 10.20
C GLY A 291 38.08 29.74 8.78
N GLU A 292 39.24 30.38 8.67
CA GLU A 292 39.91 30.62 7.40
C GLU A 292 40.06 29.29 6.65
N ALA A 293 39.54 29.23 5.42
CA ALA A 293 39.42 27.98 4.66
C ALA A 293 40.80 27.29 4.55
N ASP A 294 40.93 26.11 5.16
CA ASP A 294 42.08 25.23 5.00
C ASP A 294 42.04 24.65 3.57
N ARG A 295 42.54 25.45 2.61
CA ARG A 295 42.48 25.17 1.18
C ARG A 295 43.63 24.24 0.80
N ILE A 296 43.30 22.97 0.56
CA ILE A 296 44.23 21.97 0.00
C ILE A 296 44.48 22.23 -1.51
N LEU A 297 43.60 22.95 -2.20
CA LEU A 297 43.71 23.25 -3.63
C LEU A 297 43.85 24.76 -3.89
N PRO A 298 44.74 25.17 -4.81
CA PRO A 298 44.86 26.56 -5.23
C PRO A 298 43.57 27.03 -5.93
N PRO A 299 43.21 28.32 -5.82
CA PRO A 299 42.00 28.86 -6.44
C PRO A 299 42.08 28.72 -7.96
N PRO A 300 40.96 28.36 -8.63
CA PRO A 300 40.90 28.41 -10.09
C PRO A 300 41.11 29.85 -10.55
N GLU A 301 41.94 30.02 -11.58
CA GLU A 301 42.14 31.31 -12.23
C GLU A 301 40.84 31.75 -12.90
N ASP A 302 40.55 33.04 -12.75
CA ASP A 302 39.32 33.70 -13.18
C ASP A 302 39.00 33.48 -14.67
N GLU A 303 37.97 32.69 -14.97
CA GLU A 303 37.17 32.86 -16.18
C GLU A 303 35.75 33.29 -15.79
N ALA A 304 35.29 34.32 -16.50
CA ALA A 304 34.25 35.24 -16.10
C ALA A 304 32.81 34.71 -16.26
N ASP A 305 31.95 35.17 -15.34
CA ASP A 305 30.50 35.36 -15.42
C ASP A 305 29.72 34.60 -16.52
N GLU A 306 29.11 33.49 -16.12
CA GLU A 306 27.78 33.10 -16.61
C GLU A 306 26.88 32.86 -15.39
N THR A 307 25.96 33.78 -15.15
CA THR A 307 24.82 33.56 -14.27
C THR A 307 24.01 32.40 -14.82
N ASP A 308 23.99 31.27 -14.12
CA ASP A 308 23.08 30.15 -14.37
C ASP A 308 21.62 30.65 -14.35
N GLU A 309 21.08 30.94 -15.53
CA GLU A 309 19.64 31.01 -15.76
C GLU A 309 19.06 29.62 -15.46
N LEU A 310 18.48 29.48 -14.28
CA LEU A 310 17.64 28.36 -13.90
C LEU A 310 16.56 28.15 -14.98
N CYS A 311 16.71 27.08 -15.77
CA CYS A 311 15.73 26.65 -16.75
C CYS A 311 14.42 26.30 -16.02
N ALA A 312 13.35 27.06 -16.27
CA ALA A 312 12.00 26.64 -15.88
C ALA A 312 11.61 25.38 -16.68
N ALA A 313 11.06 24.37 -16.00
CA ALA A 313 10.63 23.13 -16.62
C ALA A 313 9.55 23.39 -17.70
N PRO A 314 9.68 22.85 -18.92
CA PRO A 314 8.74 23.11 -19.99
C PRO A 314 7.46 22.29 -19.81
N GLY A 315 6.28 22.95 -19.80
CA GLY A 315 4.99 22.27 -19.99
C GLY A 315 3.77 22.74 -19.20
N TYR A 316 3.88 23.74 -18.30
CA TYR A 316 2.75 24.09 -17.43
C TYR A 316 1.79 25.18 -17.94
N ASP A 317 2.05 25.81 -19.10
CA ASP A 317 1.27 26.99 -19.53
C ASP A 317 0.19 26.74 -20.60
N VAL A 318 -0.15 25.50 -20.95
CA VAL A 318 -1.17 25.27 -22.00
C VAL A 318 -2.18 24.18 -21.66
N LEU A 319 -3.15 24.50 -20.79
CA LEU A 319 -4.48 23.88 -20.79
C LEU A 319 -5.58 24.96 -20.60
N PRO A 320 -6.08 25.58 -21.69
CA PRO A 320 -7.03 26.70 -21.60
C PRO A 320 -8.46 26.32 -21.17
N GLY A 321 -8.77 25.03 -20.95
CA GLY A 321 -10.11 24.56 -20.56
C GLY A 321 -10.28 24.23 -19.07
N SER A 322 -9.25 23.69 -18.42
CA SER A 322 -9.28 23.25 -17.02
C SER A 322 -9.10 24.41 -16.03
N ALA A 323 -8.35 25.45 -16.42
CA ALA A 323 -8.13 26.63 -15.59
C ALA A 323 -9.42 27.43 -15.31
N SER A 324 -10.33 27.53 -16.29
CA SER A 324 -11.62 28.21 -16.13
C SER A 324 -12.60 27.43 -15.25
N ALA A 325 -12.61 26.10 -15.37
CA ALA A 325 -13.46 25.22 -14.56
C ALA A 325 -13.04 25.21 -13.07
N LEU A 326 -11.73 25.17 -12.78
CA LEU A 326 -11.21 25.26 -11.43
C LEU A 326 -11.37 26.67 -10.83
N ALA A 327 -11.30 27.72 -11.65
CA ALA A 327 -11.61 29.09 -11.22
C ALA A 327 -13.08 29.23 -10.78
N ALA A 328 -14.03 28.63 -11.51
CA ALA A 328 -15.45 28.66 -11.14
C ALA A 328 -15.76 27.94 -9.82
N LEU A 329 -14.97 26.92 -9.45
CA LEU A 329 -15.07 26.30 -8.12
C LEU A 329 -14.50 27.21 -7.03
N ARG A 330 -13.44 27.97 -7.31
CA ARG A 330 -12.77 28.84 -6.33
C ARG A 330 -13.70 29.90 -5.74
N ASP A 331 -14.68 30.35 -6.52
CA ASP A 331 -15.68 31.36 -6.12
C ASP A 331 -16.81 30.78 -5.24
N GLU A 332 -16.90 29.46 -5.10
CA GLU A 332 -17.89 28.80 -4.25
C GLU A 332 -17.43 28.72 -2.78
N ALA A 333 -18.41 28.78 -1.87
CA ALA A 333 -18.16 28.61 -0.45
C ALA A 333 -17.47 27.26 -0.18
N LEU A 334 -16.51 27.24 0.76
CA LEU A 334 -15.70 26.05 1.07
C LEU A 334 -16.55 24.77 1.27
N PRO A 335 -17.67 24.77 2.02
CA PRO A 335 -18.50 23.58 2.16
C PRO A 335 -19.10 23.05 0.85
N VAL A 336 -19.38 23.94 -0.11
CA VAL A 336 -19.88 23.56 -1.45
C VAL A 336 -18.76 22.94 -2.27
N ARG A 337 -17.55 23.51 -2.22
CA ARG A 337 -16.34 22.95 -2.86
C ARG A 337 -16.03 21.55 -2.33
N LEU A 338 -15.97 21.39 -1.01
CA LEU A 338 -15.72 20.10 -0.36
C LEU A 338 -16.82 19.08 -0.69
N ALA A 339 -18.09 19.51 -0.79
CA ALA A 339 -19.17 18.62 -1.21
C ALA A 339 -19.05 18.17 -2.67
N VAL A 340 -18.46 18.99 -3.56
CA VAL A 340 -18.14 18.59 -4.94
C VAL A 340 -17.03 17.55 -4.95
N PHE A 341 -15.94 17.80 -4.22
CA PHE A 341 -14.82 16.86 -4.11
C PHE A 341 -15.26 15.53 -3.49
N LEU A 342 -16.03 15.56 -2.41
CA LEU A 342 -16.64 14.38 -1.79
C LEU A 342 -17.46 13.54 -2.79
N LYS A 343 -18.08 14.19 -3.79
CA LYS A 343 -18.90 13.51 -4.81
C LYS A 343 -18.09 12.98 -5.99
N LEU A 344 -17.02 13.67 -6.40
CA LEU A 344 -16.24 13.33 -7.59
C LEU A 344 -15.04 12.44 -7.28
N LEU A 345 -14.39 12.65 -6.13
CA LEU A 345 -13.15 12.01 -5.71
C LEU A 345 -13.38 11.05 -4.52
N GLY A 346 -14.36 11.36 -3.67
CA GLY A 346 -14.72 10.55 -2.51
C GLY A 346 -14.25 11.16 -1.18
N PRO A 347 -14.50 10.49 -0.04
CA PRO A 347 -14.15 11.04 1.27
C PRO A 347 -12.66 10.97 1.60
N ALA A 348 -11.93 9.99 1.05
CA ALA A 348 -10.54 9.69 1.39
C ALA A 348 -9.60 9.89 0.19
N ASP A 349 -9.62 11.08 -0.41
CA ASP A 349 -8.71 11.43 -1.52
C ASP A 349 -7.43 12.11 -0.98
N ASP A 350 -6.28 11.64 -1.47
CA ASP A 350 -4.96 12.05 -0.97
C ASP A 350 -4.55 13.47 -1.44
N SER A 351 -5.36 14.14 -2.28
CA SER A 351 -5.10 15.53 -2.74
C SER A 351 -5.66 16.62 -1.83
N TYR A 352 -6.39 16.24 -0.77
CA TYR A 352 -6.99 17.20 0.16
C TYR A 352 -5.94 17.78 1.13
N PRO A 353 -5.87 19.11 1.26
CA PRO A 353 -5.15 19.75 2.35
C PRO A 353 -5.65 19.27 3.72
N ASP A 354 -4.74 19.09 4.67
CA ASP A 354 -5.06 18.64 6.04
C ASP A 354 -6.11 19.53 6.74
N GLU A 355 -6.13 20.83 6.41
CA GLU A 355 -7.11 21.78 6.93
C GLU A 355 -8.56 21.47 6.50
N TRP A 356 -8.77 20.67 5.46
CA TRP A 356 -10.10 20.29 4.96
C TRP A 356 -10.59 18.96 5.55
N LEU A 357 -9.69 18.17 6.15
CA LEU A 357 -9.98 16.85 6.66
C LEU A 357 -10.58 16.92 8.07
N ASP A 358 -11.46 15.97 8.35
CA ASP A 358 -11.96 15.70 9.69
C ASP A 358 -10.86 15.04 10.52
N ARG A 359 -10.50 15.65 11.65
CA ARG A 359 -9.36 15.20 12.48
C ARG A 359 -9.52 13.80 13.04
N ASP A 360 -10.76 13.35 13.21
CA ASP A 360 -11.04 12.03 13.80
C ASP A 360 -10.98 10.91 12.77
N THR A 361 -11.28 11.20 11.50
CA THR A 361 -11.36 10.18 10.43
C THR A 361 -10.27 10.30 9.38
N GLY A 362 -9.59 11.45 9.27
CA GLY A 362 -8.62 11.72 8.20
C GLY A 362 -9.27 11.80 6.81
N GLU A 363 -10.59 12.01 6.76
CA GLU A 363 -11.39 12.07 5.53
C GLU A 363 -12.11 13.42 5.44
N LEU A 364 -12.64 13.79 4.27
CA LEU A 364 -13.50 14.95 4.16
C LEU A 364 -14.74 14.82 5.06
N PRO A 365 -15.16 15.92 5.72
CA PRO A 365 -16.37 15.93 6.53
C PRO A 365 -17.59 15.42 5.74
N THR A 366 -18.44 14.67 6.43
CA THR A 366 -19.68 14.17 5.82
C THR A 366 -20.56 15.32 5.33
N LEU A 367 -21.43 15.03 4.37
CA LEU A 367 -22.31 16.04 3.77
C LEU A 367 -23.22 16.73 4.80
N GLN A 368 -23.52 16.08 5.92
CA GLN A 368 -24.26 16.66 7.05
C GLN A 368 -23.41 17.66 7.84
N ARG A 369 -22.14 17.32 8.11
CA ARG A 369 -21.18 18.20 8.81
C ARG A 369 -20.81 19.41 7.97
N LEU A 370 -20.64 19.24 6.65
CA LEU A 370 -20.43 20.35 5.71
C LEU A 370 -21.64 21.31 5.66
N ALA A 371 -22.87 20.79 5.68
CA ALA A 371 -24.07 21.62 5.69
C ALA A 371 -24.16 22.47 6.96
N GLN A 372 -23.82 21.87 8.12
CA GLN A 372 -23.73 22.58 9.40
C GLN A 372 -22.64 23.66 9.38
N GLN A 373 -21.44 23.36 8.89
CA GLN A 373 -20.35 24.33 8.75
C GLN A 373 -20.69 25.48 7.80
N GLY A 374 -21.49 25.20 6.76
CA GLY A 374 -21.95 26.20 5.80
C GLY A 374 -23.21 26.96 6.20
N GLY A 375 -23.77 26.71 7.39
CA GLY A 375 -25.01 27.35 7.84
C GLY A 375 -26.20 27.11 6.93
N MET A 376 -26.27 25.96 6.25
CA MET A 376 -27.32 25.64 5.27
C MET A 376 -27.89 24.24 5.47
N SER A 377 -29.09 24.00 4.91
CA SER A 377 -29.67 22.66 4.94
C SER A 377 -28.96 21.72 3.96
N VAL A 378 -28.91 20.42 4.28
CA VAL A 378 -28.35 19.37 3.41
C VAL A 378 -28.95 19.41 1.98
N PRO A 379 -30.27 19.57 1.78
CA PRO A 379 -30.84 19.74 0.44
C PRO A 379 -30.28 20.95 -0.32
N THR A 380 -30.09 22.08 0.36
CA THR A 380 -29.51 23.30 -0.24
C THR A 380 -28.06 23.07 -0.66
N LEU A 381 -27.26 22.41 0.19
CA LEU A 381 -25.89 22.04 -0.13
C LEU A 381 -25.82 21.11 -1.36
N ARG A 382 -26.73 20.13 -1.46
CA ARG A 382 -26.82 19.24 -2.63
C ARG A 382 -27.20 20.00 -3.91
N LYS A 383 -28.16 20.94 -3.85
CA LYS A 383 -28.55 21.79 -4.99
C LYS A 383 -27.36 22.61 -5.49
N ARG A 384 -26.64 23.28 -4.58
CA ARG A 384 -25.45 24.10 -4.91
C ARG A 384 -24.29 23.26 -5.45
N ARG A 385 -24.01 22.11 -4.83
CA ARG A 385 -23.00 21.15 -5.32
C ARG A 385 -23.31 20.71 -6.76
N ASN A 386 -24.55 20.32 -7.04
CA ASN A 386 -24.93 19.86 -8.37
C ASN A 386 -24.85 20.99 -9.41
N ALA A 387 -25.21 22.22 -9.05
CA ALA A 387 -25.04 23.39 -9.91
C ALA A 387 -23.55 23.70 -10.20
N ALA A 388 -22.68 23.55 -9.20
CA ALA A 388 -21.23 23.67 -9.38
C ALA A 388 -20.67 22.58 -10.30
N ILE A 389 -21.11 21.32 -10.13
CA ILE A 389 -20.75 20.20 -11.02
C ILE A 389 -21.25 20.45 -12.46
N ALA A 390 -22.46 20.95 -12.63
CA ALA A 390 -22.99 21.27 -13.97
C ALA A 390 -22.13 22.33 -14.68
N ARG A 391 -21.73 23.39 -13.97
CA ARG A 391 -20.82 24.42 -14.51
C ARG A 391 -19.44 23.86 -14.86
N LEU A 392 -18.90 22.92 -14.08
CA LEU A 392 -17.63 22.24 -14.37
C LEU A 392 -17.66 21.46 -15.69
N TYR A 393 -18.79 20.81 -15.99
CA TYR A 393 -18.98 20.03 -17.21
C TYR A 393 -19.56 20.85 -18.37
N GLY A 394 -19.64 22.18 -18.25
CA GLY A 394 -20.17 23.07 -19.30
C GLY A 394 -21.68 22.95 -19.53
N ALA A 395 -22.42 22.27 -18.65
CA ALA A 395 -23.87 22.20 -18.72
C ALA A 395 -24.47 23.45 -18.06
N ARG A 396 -25.11 24.32 -18.85
CA ARG A 396 -26.02 25.32 -18.29
C ARG A 396 -27.05 24.60 -17.43
N PRO A 397 -27.30 25.04 -16.18
CA PRO A 397 -28.43 24.52 -15.42
C PRO A 397 -29.69 24.80 -16.25
N THR A 398 -30.39 23.74 -16.66
CA THR A 398 -31.75 23.83 -17.15
C THR A 398 -32.55 24.55 -16.06
N GLY A 399 -33.05 25.74 -16.41
CA GLY A 399 -33.86 26.55 -15.51
C GLY A 399 -35.05 25.77 -15.00
N ASP A 400 -35.50 26.16 -13.81
CA ASP A 400 -36.82 25.84 -13.30
C ASP A 400 -37.85 26.09 -14.42
N ASP A 401 -38.49 25.02 -14.91
CA ASP A 401 -39.83 25.10 -15.46
C ASP A 401 -40.78 25.05 -14.24
N ASP A 402 -41.04 26.23 -13.66
CA ASP A 402 -42.40 26.59 -13.24
C ASP A 402 -43.23 26.61 -14.55
N GLU A 403 -44.44 26.09 -14.70
CA GLU A 403 -45.60 25.84 -13.84
C GLU A 403 -46.64 25.13 -14.77
N PRO A 404 -47.82 24.65 -14.34
CA PRO A 404 -48.73 25.25 -13.35
C PRO A 404 -49.09 24.37 -12.15
#